data_AF-A0A4V2DPY3-F1
#
_entry.id   AF-A0A4V2DPY3-F1
#
_cell.length_a   1.000
_cell.length_b   1.000
_cell.length_c   1.000
_cell.angle_alpha   90.00
_cell.angle_beta   90.00
_cell.angle_gamma   90.00
#
_symmetry.space_group_name_H-M   'P 1'
#
loop_
_entity.id
_entity.type
_entity.pdbx_description
1 polymer ?
#
loop_
_entity_poly.entity_id
_entity_poly.type
_entity_poly.pdbx_seq_one_letter_code
_entity_poly.pdbx_strand_id
1 'polypeptide(L)'
;MGGLSWYFQYFSILGVGVHVLIALCFAIHAIRNGQPFFWLWILFVFPFFGSIVYLMAVYLPQSRMPYQAHILSKKALHVLQPNRAINQAKTQYENIPSVENAVRYAEYLIQSGKASEAIAILRQKHTSLVENDPAFLEQWATAYLQDQQAQQALAITDKIKSIDPNYNIEQIALIRALANHQLNQQESARQNFIIATKSQDIEKLSEYALWAIQTNHGELAQQIRADLQKKWTIGTVYSRQLHKPIFK
;
A
#
# COMPACT_ATOMS: atom_id res chain seq x y z
N MET A 1 51.90 -40.22 -32.46
CA MET A 1 50.49 -40.52 -32.81
C MET A 1 49.91 -41.43 -31.74
N GLY A 2 48.76 -41.10 -31.13
CA GLY A 2 47.98 -42.05 -30.31
C GLY A 2 47.31 -41.57 -29.01
N GLY A 3 47.73 -40.47 -28.38
CA GLY A 3 47.33 -40.16 -26.99
C GLY A 3 46.11 -39.24 -26.78
N LEU A 4 45.77 -38.38 -27.74
CA LEU A 4 44.79 -37.29 -27.52
C LEU A 4 43.40 -37.54 -28.11
N SER A 5 43.22 -38.59 -28.93
CA SER A 5 41.91 -38.92 -29.51
C SER A 5 40.93 -39.47 -28.46
N TRP A 6 41.44 -40.13 -27.41
CA TRP A 6 40.62 -40.79 -26.40
C TRP A 6 39.88 -39.80 -25.50
N TYR A 7 40.45 -38.62 -25.22
CA TYR A 7 39.81 -37.60 -24.38
C TYR A 7 38.62 -36.90 -25.06
N PHE A 8 38.72 -36.60 -26.35
CA PHE A 8 37.61 -35.98 -27.10
C PHE A 8 36.44 -36.93 -27.32
N GLN A 9 36.69 -38.23 -27.40
CA GLN A 9 35.65 -39.23 -27.60
C GLN A 9 34.87 -39.56 -26.32
N TYR A 10 35.49 -39.48 -25.14
CA TYR A 10 34.78 -39.65 -23.86
C TYR A 10 33.89 -38.45 -23.50
N PHE A 11 34.30 -37.23 -23.84
CA PHE A 11 33.53 -36.01 -23.53
C PHE A 11 32.26 -35.89 -24.40
N SER A 12 32.29 -36.41 -25.64
CA SER A 12 31.10 -36.45 -26.51
C SER A 12 30.09 -37.50 -26.07
N ILE A 13 30.53 -38.67 -25.60
CA ILE A 13 29.65 -39.75 -25.12
C ILE A 13 28.93 -39.33 -23.82
N LEU A 14 29.63 -38.68 -22.88
CA LEU A 14 29.02 -38.20 -21.64
C LEU A 14 28.01 -37.06 -21.88
N GLY A 15 28.30 -36.13 -22.79
CA GLY A 15 27.38 -35.07 -23.17
C GLY A 15 26.10 -35.60 -23.84
N VAL A 16 26.25 -36.57 -24.75
CA VAL A 16 25.13 -37.23 -25.43
C VAL A 16 24.33 -38.10 -24.45
N GLY A 17 24.98 -38.83 -23.55
CA GLY A 17 24.31 -39.67 -22.55
C GLY A 17 23.41 -38.87 -21.60
N VAL A 18 23.87 -37.71 -21.12
CA VAL A 18 23.06 -36.81 -20.27
C VAL A 18 21.90 -36.21 -21.05
N HIS A 19 22.11 -35.82 -22.32
CA HIS A 19 21.03 -35.29 -23.17
C HIS A 19 19.97 -36.35 -23.47
N VAL A 20 20.36 -37.61 -23.69
CA VAL A 20 19.44 -38.72 -23.91
C VAL A 20 18.61 -39.01 -22.65
N LEU A 21 19.21 -38.98 -21.46
CA LEU A 21 18.49 -39.16 -20.20
C LEU A 21 17.47 -38.04 -19.95
N ILE A 22 17.84 -36.79 -20.20
CA ILE A 22 16.94 -35.63 -20.06
C ILE A 22 15.80 -35.74 -21.09
N ALA A 23 16.12 -36.01 -22.35
CA ALA A 23 15.11 -36.21 -23.40
C ALA A 23 14.16 -37.37 -23.08
N LEU A 24 14.66 -38.46 -22.49
CA LEU A 24 13.84 -39.60 -22.06
C LEU A 24 12.88 -39.21 -20.93
N CYS A 25 13.34 -38.47 -19.92
CA CYS A 25 12.48 -37.96 -18.85
C CYS A 25 11.36 -37.05 -19.39
N PHE A 26 11.69 -36.14 -20.32
CA PHE A 26 10.71 -35.26 -20.95
C PHE A 26 9.75 -36.02 -21.88
N ALA A 27 10.22 -37.03 -22.60
CA ALA A 27 9.37 -37.88 -23.44
C ALA A 27 8.37 -38.69 -22.59
N ILE A 28 8.82 -39.27 -21.48
CA ILE A 28 7.95 -40.00 -20.56
C ILE A 28 6.88 -39.08 -19.96
N HIS A 29 7.24 -37.84 -19.62
CA HIS A 29 6.30 -36.84 -19.11
C HIS A 29 5.26 -36.41 -20.17
N ALA A 30 5.71 -36.20 -21.42
CA ALA A 30 4.83 -35.83 -22.53
C ALA A 30 3.81 -36.93 -22.86
N ILE A 31 4.24 -38.20 -22.84
CA ILE A 31 3.37 -39.37 -23.08
C ILE A 31 2.37 -39.54 -21.94
N ARG A 32 2.78 -39.39 -20.66
CA ARG A 32 1.85 -39.46 -19.51
C ARG A 32 0.79 -38.36 -19.52
N ASN A 33 1.09 -37.20 -20.11
CA ASN A 33 0.18 -36.05 -20.17
C ASN A 33 -0.62 -35.97 -21.49
N GLY A 34 -0.60 -37.01 -22.32
CA GLY A 34 -1.44 -37.13 -23.52
C GLY A 34 -1.15 -36.10 -24.60
N GLN A 35 0.06 -35.51 -24.63
CA GLN A 35 0.40 -34.46 -25.56
C GLN A 35 0.67 -35.02 -26.97
N PRO A 36 0.29 -34.30 -28.04
CA PRO A 36 0.44 -34.79 -29.41
C PRO A 36 1.92 -34.98 -29.78
N PHE A 37 2.25 -36.15 -30.34
CA PHE A 37 3.61 -36.62 -30.67
C PHE A 37 4.45 -35.64 -31.52
N PHE A 38 3.81 -34.71 -32.23
CA PHE A 38 4.47 -33.65 -33.01
C PHE A 38 5.44 -32.78 -32.17
N TRP A 39 5.13 -32.55 -30.89
CA TRP A 39 6.00 -31.76 -30.00
C TRP A 39 7.32 -32.44 -29.65
N LEU A 40 7.35 -33.78 -29.65
CA LEU A 40 8.59 -34.53 -29.43
C LEU A 40 9.58 -34.36 -30.59
N TRP A 41 9.06 -34.16 -31.80
CA TRP A 41 9.87 -33.93 -33.00
C TRP A 41 10.60 -32.58 -32.95
N ILE A 42 9.92 -31.52 -32.50
CA ILE A 42 10.49 -30.17 -32.34
C ILE A 42 11.60 -30.16 -31.28
N LEU A 43 11.42 -30.91 -30.19
CA LEU A 43 12.41 -31.02 -29.11
C LEU A 43 13.74 -31.65 -29.59
N PHE A 44 13.66 -32.59 -30.54
CA PHE A 44 14.82 -33.33 -31.04
C PHE A 44 15.66 -32.53 -32.04
N VAL A 45 15.05 -31.62 -32.81
CA VAL A 45 15.73 -30.85 -33.86
C VAL A 45 16.33 -29.53 -33.34
N PHE A 46 15.74 -28.94 -32.29
CA PHE A 46 16.22 -27.67 -31.72
C PHE A 46 16.28 -27.68 -30.19
N PRO A 47 17.35 -28.25 -29.60
CA PRO A 47 17.47 -28.41 -28.14
C PRO A 47 17.53 -27.09 -27.36
N PHE A 48 17.97 -25.99 -27.98
CA PHE A 48 18.02 -24.67 -27.31
C PHE A 48 16.71 -23.87 -27.40
N PHE A 49 15.97 -24.00 -28.51
CA PHE A 49 14.74 -23.23 -28.72
C PHE A 49 13.50 -23.89 -28.10
N GLY A 50 13.52 -25.23 -27.96
CA GLY A 50 12.43 -25.98 -27.33
C GLY A 50 12.15 -25.53 -25.89
N SER A 51 13.20 -25.22 -25.12
CA SER A 51 13.08 -24.79 -23.71
C SER A 51 12.40 -23.43 -23.54
N ILE A 52 12.71 -22.47 -24.42
CA ILE A 52 12.15 -21.11 -24.37
C ILE A 52 10.69 -21.12 -24.83
N VAL A 53 10.39 -21.85 -25.91
CA VAL A 53 9.02 -21.98 -26.40
C VAL A 53 8.17 -22.78 -25.41
N TYR A 54 8.71 -23.81 -24.74
CA TYR A 54 8.00 -24.52 -23.68
C TYR A 54 7.71 -23.62 -22.47
N LEU A 55 8.66 -22.76 -22.07
CA LEU A 55 8.44 -21.78 -21.01
C LEU A 55 7.32 -20.77 -21.37
N MET A 56 7.27 -20.31 -22.62
CA MET A 56 6.21 -19.38 -23.06
C MET A 56 4.86 -20.06 -23.33
N ALA A 57 4.85 -21.25 -23.92
CA ALA A 57 3.63 -21.91 -24.40
C ALA A 57 3.01 -22.87 -23.38
N VAL A 58 3.77 -23.36 -22.39
CA VAL A 58 3.30 -24.36 -21.42
C VAL A 58 3.34 -23.83 -19.98
N TYR A 59 4.38 -23.10 -19.59
CA TYR A 59 4.48 -22.52 -18.24
C TYR A 59 3.59 -21.27 -18.07
N LEU A 60 3.55 -20.40 -19.08
CA LEU A 60 2.78 -19.16 -19.07
C LEU A 60 1.24 -19.34 -19.04
N PRO A 61 0.64 -20.33 -19.74
CA PRO A 61 -0.81 -20.54 -19.68
C PRO A 61 -1.28 -21.49 -18.57
N GLN A 62 -0.37 -22.13 -17.81
CA GLN A 62 -0.74 -22.98 -16.66
C GLN A 62 -0.67 -22.27 -15.31
N SER A 63 -0.15 -21.04 -15.24
CA SER A 63 -0.54 -20.12 -14.16
C SER A 63 -1.93 -19.60 -14.45
N ARG A 64 -2.93 -20.43 -14.12
CA ARG A 64 -4.37 -20.13 -14.18
C ARG A 64 -4.62 -18.67 -13.86
N MET A 65 -5.07 -17.94 -14.88
CA MET A 65 -5.75 -16.66 -14.76
C MET A 65 -6.84 -16.74 -13.68
N PRO A 66 -6.87 -15.78 -12.76
CA PRO A 66 -8.12 -15.19 -12.30
C PRO A 66 -8.09 -13.71 -12.65
N TYR A 67 -8.80 -13.28 -13.71
CA TYR A 67 -9.38 -11.93 -13.91
C TYR A 67 -8.49 -10.66 -13.71
N GLN A 68 -7.20 -10.76 -13.39
CA GLN A 68 -6.37 -9.66 -12.86
C GLN A 68 -5.33 -9.12 -13.86
N ALA A 69 -5.47 -9.39 -15.15
CA ALA A 69 -4.63 -8.79 -16.18
C ALA A 69 -4.83 -7.26 -16.28
N HIS A 70 -5.94 -6.72 -15.77
CA HIS A 70 -6.15 -5.27 -15.63
C HIS A 70 -5.45 -4.63 -14.41
N ILE A 71 -4.92 -5.43 -13.47
CA ILE A 71 -4.32 -4.91 -12.22
C ILE A 71 -2.79 -4.81 -12.32
N LEU A 72 -2.16 -5.62 -13.16
CA LEU A 72 -0.71 -5.56 -13.39
C LEU A 72 -0.26 -4.29 -14.14
N SER A 73 -1.11 -3.70 -14.98
CA SER A 73 -0.85 -2.38 -15.56
C SER A 73 -0.85 -1.28 -14.47
N LYS A 74 -1.74 -1.34 -13.48
CA LYS A 74 -1.81 -0.35 -12.39
C LYS A 74 -0.57 -0.36 -11.49
N LYS A 75 0.00 -1.54 -11.20
CA LYS A 75 1.23 -1.64 -10.39
C LYS A 75 2.50 -1.21 -11.13
N ALA A 76 2.61 -1.51 -12.43
CA ALA A 76 3.71 -0.98 -13.26
C ALA A 76 3.62 0.56 -13.42
N LEU A 77 2.40 1.11 -13.53
CA LEU A 77 2.16 2.57 -13.54
C LEU A 77 2.51 3.26 -12.21
N HIS A 78 2.32 2.59 -11.06
CA HIS A 78 2.64 3.15 -9.75
C HIS A 78 4.15 3.34 -9.51
N VAL A 79 4.98 2.48 -10.10
CA VAL A 79 6.45 2.59 -10.05
C VAL A 79 6.94 3.68 -11.01
N LEU A 80 6.25 3.87 -12.14
CA LEU A 80 6.61 4.88 -13.14
C LEU A 80 6.14 6.30 -12.78
N GLN A 81 5.10 6.45 -11.96
CA GLN A 81 4.56 7.76 -11.56
C GLN A 81 4.08 7.77 -10.09
N PRO A 82 5.00 7.82 -9.11
CA PRO A 82 4.64 7.95 -7.69
C PRO A 82 3.77 9.18 -7.40
N ASN A 83 3.79 10.19 -8.27
CA ASN A 83 3.02 11.44 -8.14
C ASN A 83 1.81 11.53 -9.09
N ARG A 84 1.33 10.43 -9.69
CA ARG A 84 0.24 10.51 -10.67
C ARG A 84 -1.04 11.11 -10.08
N ALA A 85 -1.45 10.65 -8.90
CA ALA A 85 -2.71 11.08 -8.29
C ALA A 85 -2.69 12.56 -7.89
N ILE A 86 -1.61 13.01 -7.25
CA ILE A 86 -1.42 14.43 -6.90
C ILE A 86 -1.34 15.31 -8.14
N ASN A 87 -0.65 14.89 -9.21
CA ASN A 87 -0.59 15.65 -10.46
C ASN A 87 -1.96 15.74 -11.15
N GLN A 88 -2.73 14.64 -11.15
CA GLN A 88 -4.09 14.65 -11.68
C GLN A 88 -5.01 15.58 -10.90
N ALA A 89 -4.93 15.56 -9.56
CA ALA A 89 -5.71 16.46 -8.72
C ALA A 89 -5.30 17.94 -8.94
N LYS A 90 -4.00 18.21 -9.05
CA LYS A 90 -3.48 19.53 -9.40
C LYS A 90 -4.04 20.03 -10.74
N THR A 91 -3.93 19.24 -11.80
CA THR A 91 -4.44 19.62 -13.12
C THR A 91 -5.96 19.86 -13.10
N GLN A 92 -6.72 19.06 -12.35
CA GLN A 92 -8.17 19.29 -12.21
C GLN A 92 -8.47 20.60 -11.48
N TYR A 93 -7.72 20.92 -10.44
CA TYR A 93 -7.83 22.19 -9.73
C TYR A 93 -7.44 23.39 -10.60
N GLU A 94 -6.36 23.29 -11.38
CA GLU A 94 -5.92 24.34 -12.31
C GLU A 94 -6.95 24.59 -13.43
N ASN A 95 -7.57 23.52 -13.95
CA ASN A 95 -8.59 23.62 -14.99
C ASN A 95 -9.92 24.17 -14.44
N ILE A 96 -10.33 23.71 -13.25
CA ILE A 96 -11.59 24.08 -12.61
C ILE A 96 -11.29 24.38 -11.13
N PRO A 97 -11.06 25.65 -10.75
CA PRO A 97 -10.65 26.01 -9.40
C PRO A 97 -11.85 26.09 -8.43
N SER A 98 -12.64 25.02 -8.36
CA SER A 98 -13.75 24.87 -7.42
C SER A 98 -13.26 24.51 -6.01
N VAL A 99 -14.12 24.65 -5.00
CA VAL A 99 -13.80 24.26 -3.62
C VAL A 99 -13.58 22.75 -3.53
N GLU A 100 -14.41 21.94 -4.17
CA GLU A 100 -14.27 20.48 -4.18
C GLU A 100 -12.93 20.03 -4.78
N ASN A 101 -12.52 20.61 -5.92
CA ASN A 101 -11.24 20.28 -6.53
C ASN A 101 -10.06 20.74 -5.66
N ALA A 102 -10.19 21.88 -4.97
CA ALA A 102 -9.19 22.37 -4.02
C ALA A 102 -9.04 21.43 -2.83
N VAL A 103 -10.15 21.00 -2.23
CA VAL A 103 -10.21 20.03 -1.13
C VAL A 103 -9.54 18.72 -1.57
N ARG A 104 -9.89 18.20 -2.74
CA ARG A 104 -9.28 16.95 -3.24
C ARG A 104 -7.78 17.09 -3.52
N TYR A 105 -7.34 18.23 -4.05
CA TYR A 105 -5.92 18.49 -4.26
C TYR A 105 -5.17 18.64 -2.93
N ALA A 106 -5.75 19.35 -1.97
CA ALA A 106 -5.23 19.48 -0.61
C ALA A 106 -5.07 18.12 0.07
N GLU A 107 -6.01 17.19 -0.10
CA GLU A 107 -5.91 15.83 0.43
C GLU A 107 -4.62 15.12 -0.02
N TYR A 108 -4.35 15.14 -1.32
CA TYR A 108 -3.15 14.53 -1.88
C TYR A 108 -1.87 15.26 -1.46
N LEU A 109 -1.92 16.58 -1.29
CA LEU A 109 -0.81 17.36 -0.76
C LEU A 109 -0.48 16.93 0.68
N ILE A 110 -1.49 16.79 1.54
CA ILE A 110 -1.34 16.31 2.93
C ILE A 110 -0.72 14.92 2.95
N GLN A 111 -1.28 13.96 2.18
CA GLN A 111 -0.76 12.59 2.09
C GLN A 111 0.68 12.51 1.55
N SER A 112 1.09 13.51 0.75
CA SER A 112 2.45 13.60 0.19
C SER A 112 3.42 14.38 1.08
N GLY A 113 3.04 14.76 2.31
CA GLY A 113 3.87 15.53 3.23
C GLY A 113 3.99 17.02 2.87
N LYS A 114 3.13 17.55 1.99
CA LYS A 114 3.11 18.95 1.53
C LYS A 114 1.99 19.73 2.21
N ALA A 115 1.91 19.64 3.54
CA ALA A 115 0.82 20.21 4.31
C ALA A 115 0.75 21.75 4.22
N SER A 116 1.89 22.43 4.19
CA SER A 116 1.97 23.89 4.01
C SER A 116 1.32 24.38 2.69
N GLU A 117 1.58 23.69 1.57
CA GLU A 117 0.91 23.96 0.29
C GLU A 117 -0.61 23.72 0.39
N ALA A 118 -1.03 22.64 1.06
CA ALA A 118 -2.45 22.34 1.27
C ALA A 118 -3.16 23.46 2.07
N ILE A 119 -2.53 23.97 3.13
CA ILE A 119 -3.05 25.09 3.93
C ILE A 119 -3.25 26.33 3.07
N ALA A 120 -2.32 26.65 2.17
CA ALA A 120 -2.45 27.81 1.28
C ALA A 120 -3.65 27.69 0.35
N ILE A 121 -3.85 26.51 -0.25
CA ILE A 121 -4.98 26.22 -1.15
C ILE A 121 -6.31 26.30 -0.39
N LEU A 122 -6.40 25.65 0.77
CA LEU A 122 -7.61 25.67 1.60
C LEU A 122 -7.92 27.08 2.10
N ARG A 123 -6.91 27.83 2.56
CA ARG A 123 -7.10 29.22 3.00
C ARG A 123 -7.65 30.11 1.89
N GLN A 124 -7.17 29.95 0.65
CA GLN A 124 -7.68 30.70 -0.50
C GLN A 124 -9.14 30.38 -0.83
N LYS A 125 -9.60 29.15 -0.52
CA LYS A 125 -10.96 28.68 -0.82
C LYS A 125 -11.93 28.75 0.36
N HIS A 126 -11.45 29.18 1.53
CA HIS A 126 -12.28 29.43 2.68
C HIS A 126 -13.15 30.67 2.44
N THR A 127 -14.37 30.43 1.97
CA THR A 127 -15.39 31.44 1.68
C THR A 127 -16.61 31.20 2.55
N SER A 128 -17.53 32.16 2.62
CA SER A 128 -18.76 32.04 3.43
C SER A 128 -19.62 30.81 3.12
N LEU A 129 -19.49 30.23 1.91
CA LEU A 129 -20.19 29.00 1.53
C LEU A 129 -19.71 27.76 2.30
N VAL A 130 -18.41 27.69 2.63
CA VAL A 130 -17.77 26.53 3.28
C VAL A 130 -17.20 26.86 4.65
N GLU A 131 -17.39 28.10 5.12
CA GLU A 131 -16.85 28.58 6.38
C GLU A 131 -17.29 27.74 7.59
N ASN A 132 -18.51 27.21 7.54
CA ASN A 132 -19.09 26.36 8.58
C ASN A 132 -19.32 24.92 8.09
N ASP A 133 -18.71 24.51 6.98
CA ASP A 133 -18.76 23.12 6.51
C ASP A 133 -17.78 22.27 7.33
N PRO A 134 -18.26 21.32 8.16
CA PRO A 134 -17.37 20.48 8.98
C PRO A 134 -16.37 19.67 8.16
N ALA A 135 -16.71 19.23 6.94
CA ALA A 135 -15.81 18.44 6.10
C ALA A 135 -14.64 19.27 5.57
N PHE A 136 -14.92 20.50 5.15
CA PHE A 136 -13.88 21.45 4.76
C PHE A 136 -12.96 21.78 5.96
N LEU A 137 -13.56 22.06 7.12
CA LEU A 137 -12.82 22.37 8.34
C LEU A 137 -11.98 21.18 8.83
N GLU A 138 -12.47 19.94 8.76
CA GLU A 138 -11.71 18.74 9.16
C GLU A 138 -10.44 18.59 8.32
N GLN A 139 -10.55 18.75 7.01
CA GLN A 139 -9.41 18.66 6.12
C GLN A 139 -8.40 19.78 6.40
N TRP A 140 -8.88 20.98 6.70
CA TRP A 140 -8.02 22.11 7.06
C TRP A 140 -7.31 21.91 8.40
N ALA A 141 -8.01 21.37 9.41
CA ALA A 141 -7.41 21.00 10.70
C ALA A 141 -6.34 19.92 10.52
N THR A 142 -6.59 18.93 9.66
CA THR A 142 -5.62 17.87 9.33
C THR A 142 -4.37 18.46 8.67
N ALA A 143 -4.53 19.43 7.77
CA ALA A 143 -3.39 20.12 7.16
C ALA A 143 -2.58 20.89 8.20
N TYR A 144 -3.22 21.64 9.10
CA TYR A 144 -2.53 22.33 10.19
C TYR A 144 -1.77 21.37 11.11
N LEU A 145 -2.37 20.23 11.46
CA LEU A 145 -1.73 19.22 12.30
C LEU A 145 -0.45 18.65 11.67
N GLN A 146 -0.50 18.33 10.37
CA GLN A 146 0.63 17.78 9.62
C GLN A 146 1.76 18.81 9.42
N ASP A 147 1.41 20.10 9.38
CA ASP A 147 2.37 21.22 9.33
C ASP A 147 2.87 21.64 10.73
N GLN A 148 2.60 20.86 11.78
CA GLN A 148 2.97 21.14 13.18
C GLN A 148 2.36 22.44 13.77
N GLN A 149 1.28 22.93 13.16
CA GLN A 149 0.51 24.08 13.63
C GLN A 149 -0.62 23.64 14.57
N ALA A 150 -0.25 23.04 15.70
CA ALA A 150 -1.18 22.38 16.61
C ALA A 150 -2.25 23.31 17.20
N GLN A 151 -1.91 24.55 17.57
CA GLN A 151 -2.89 25.49 18.11
C GLN A 151 -4.00 25.81 17.09
N GLN A 152 -3.64 25.97 15.82
CA GLN A 152 -4.57 26.23 14.73
C GLN A 152 -5.47 25.01 14.48
N ALA A 153 -4.90 23.80 14.50
CA ALA A 153 -5.68 22.57 14.40
C ALA A 153 -6.72 22.47 15.53
N LEU A 154 -6.32 22.75 16.78
CA LEU A 154 -7.25 22.76 17.92
C LEU A 154 -8.38 23.79 17.72
N ALA A 155 -8.06 25.03 17.35
CA ALA A 155 -9.05 26.08 17.11
C ALA A 155 -10.09 25.69 16.04
N ILE A 156 -9.65 25.08 14.93
CA ILE A 156 -10.56 24.58 13.89
C ILE A 156 -11.44 23.43 14.42
N THR A 157 -10.88 22.49 15.17
CA THR A 157 -11.68 21.40 15.76
C THR A 157 -12.68 21.89 16.82
N ASP A 158 -12.36 22.95 17.57
CA ASP A 158 -13.32 23.58 18.49
C ASP A 158 -14.48 24.23 17.70
N LYS A 159 -14.18 24.86 16.56
CA LYS A 159 -15.22 25.38 15.65
C LYS A 159 -16.11 24.24 15.13
N ILE A 160 -15.54 23.13 14.65
CA ILE A 160 -16.31 21.96 14.20
C ILE A 160 -17.26 21.48 15.31
N LYS A 161 -16.76 21.30 16.54
CA LYS A 161 -17.58 20.87 17.67
C LYS A 161 -18.69 21.85 18.03
N SER A 162 -18.50 23.15 17.80
CA SER A 162 -19.54 24.17 18.01
C SER A 162 -20.65 24.11 16.95
N ILE A 163 -20.32 23.68 15.72
CA ILE A 163 -21.26 23.55 14.61
C ILE A 163 -22.03 22.23 14.73
N ASP A 164 -21.31 21.12 14.84
CA ASP A 164 -21.87 19.79 15.02
C ASP A 164 -20.97 18.95 15.96
N PRO A 165 -21.40 18.76 17.23
CA PRO A 165 -20.66 17.94 18.20
C PRO A 165 -20.51 16.46 17.80
N ASN A 166 -21.36 15.95 16.91
CA ASN A 166 -21.40 14.54 16.51
C ASN A 166 -20.71 14.28 15.16
N TYR A 167 -20.26 15.32 14.46
CA TYR A 167 -19.53 15.17 13.21
C TYR A 167 -18.21 14.44 13.44
N ASN A 168 -18.03 13.29 12.77
CA ASN A 168 -16.81 12.49 12.76
C ASN A 168 -16.07 12.43 14.12
N ILE A 169 -16.81 12.20 15.20
CA ILE A 169 -16.36 12.36 16.61
C ILE A 169 -14.96 11.79 16.83
N GLU A 170 -14.73 10.56 16.37
CA GLU A 170 -13.46 9.87 16.59
C GLU A 170 -12.30 10.48 15.79
N GLN A 171 -12.56 10.95 14.56
CA GLN A 171 -11.53 11.57 13.72
C GLN A 171 -11.16 12.95 14.27
N ILE A 172 -12.15 13.75 14.67
CA ILE A 172 -11.92 15.03 15.33
C ILE A 172 -11.17 14.83 16.65
N ALA A 173 -11.53 13.80 17.43
CA ALA A 173 -10.80 13.44 18.63
C ALA A 173 -9.35 13.02 18.33
N LEU A 174 -9.10 12.28 17.24
CA LEU A 174 -7.72 11.91 16.85
C LEU A 174 -6.88 13.16 16.53
N ILE A 175 -7.41 14.08 15.72
CA ILE A 175 -6.72 15.34 15.38
C ILE A 175 -6.38 16.11 16.65
N ARG A 176 -7.33 16.22 17.58
CA ARG A 176 -7.11 16.88 18.88
C ARG A 176 -6.10 16.16 19.74
N ALA A 177 -6.10 14.82 19.75
CA ALA A 177 -5.17 14.04 20.55
C ALA A 177 -3.72 14.28 20.08
N LEU A 178 -3.49 14.21 18.77
CA LEU A 178 -2.19 14.47 18.17
C LEU A 178 -1.75 15.93 18.33
N ALA A 179 -2.66 16.90 18.16
CA ALA A 179 -2.35 18.31 18.39
C ALA A 179 -1.98 18.59 19.86
N ASN A 180 -2.74 18.06 20.82
CA ASN A 180 -2.42 18.18 22.24
C ASN A 180 -1.06 17.54 22.57
N HIS A 181 -0.72 16.41 21.93
CA HIS A 181 0.58 15.78 22.09
C HIS A 181 1.72 16.68 21.57
N GLN A 182 1.57 17.29 20.37
CA GLN A 182 2.53 18.27 19.83
C GLN A 182 2.74 19.48 20.77
N LEU A 183 1.70 19.86 21.52
CA LEU A 183 1.74 20.94 22.52
C LEU A 183 2.21 20.50 23.91
N ASN A 184 2.64 19.25 24.08
CA ASN A 184 3.00 18.65 25.37
C ASN A 184 1.85 18.59 26.41
N GLN A 185 0.60 18.67 25.97
CA GLN A 185 -0.59 18.59 26.81
C GLN A 185 -1.05 17.12 26.96
N GLN A 186 -0.23 16.30 27.62
CA GLN A 186 -0.35 14.84 27.55
C GLN A 186 -1.66 14.29 28.13
N GLU A 187 -2.19 14.89 29.20
CA GLU A 187 -3.46 14.42 29.77
C GLU A 187 -4.64 14.70 28.83
N SER A 188 -4.68 15.87 28.21
CA SER A 188 -5.67 16.19 27.17
C SER A 188 -5.50 15.30 25.95
N ALA A 189 -4.26 15.00 25.54
CA ALA A 189 -3.99 14.07 24.44
C ALA A 189 -4.59 12.68 24.75
N ARG A 190 -4.31 12.14 25.94
CA ARG A 190 -4.82 10.84 26.40
C ARG A 190 -6.35 10.77 26.36
N GLN A 191 -7.04 11.78 26.90
CA GLN A 191 -8.50 11.83 26.91
C GLN A 191 -9.09 11.81 25.51
N ASN A 192 -8.49 12.55 24.57
CA ASN A 192 -8.93 12.56 23.19
C ASN A 192 -8.61 11.24 22.47
N PHE A 193 -7.46 10.60 22.75
CA PHE A 193 -7.17 9.27 22.19
C PHE A 193 -8.21 8.22 22.60
N ILE A 194 -8.63 8.21 23.88
CA ILE A 194 -9.67 7.30 24.36
C ILE A 194 -10.97 7.47 23.56
N ILE A 195 -11.32 8.71 23.20
CA ILE A 195 -12.49 9.00 22.35
C ILE A 195 -12.23 8.53 20.91
N ALA A 196 -11.05 8.82 20.37
CA ALA A 196 -10.66 8.48 19.01
C ALA A 196 -10.67 6.96 18.74
N THR A 197 -10.36 6.15 19.75
CA THR A 197 -10.22 4.69 19.60
C THR A 197 -11.46 3.90 20.00
N LYS A 198 -12.63 4.54 20.15
CA LYS A 198 -13.88 3.85 20.55
C LYS A 198 -14.29 2.73 19.60
N SER A 199 -14.20 2.95 18.28
CA SER A 199 -14.44 1.94 17.24
C SER A 199 -13.39 0.83 17.21
N GLN A 200 -12.27 1.01 17.91
CA GLN A 200 -11.09 0.16 17.86
C GLN A 200 -10.57 0.01 16.41
N ASP A 201 -10.58 1.11 15.65
CA ASP A 201 -9.94 1.15 14.34
C ASP A 201 -8.41 0.98 14.47
N ILE A 202 -7.81 0.21 13.55
CA ILE A 202 -6.38 -0.16 13.64
C ILE A 202 -5.48 1.07 13.48
N GLU A 203 -5.83 2.00 12.59
CA GLU A 203 -5.01 3.18 12.33
C GLU A 203 -5.01 4.08 13.57
N LYS A 204 -6.18 4.36 14.12
CA LYS A 204 -6.32 5.19 15.34
C LYS A 204 -5.66 4.56 16.57
N LEU A 205 -5.81 3.24 16.73
CA LEU A 205 -5.14 2.49 17.80
C LEU A 205 -3.62 2.50 17.64
N SER A 206 -3.11 2.48 16.41
CA SER A 206 -1.66 2.55 16.16
C SER A 206 -1.07 3.91 16.58
N GLU A 207 -1.77 5.00 16.30
CA GLU A 207 -1.39 6.34 16.76
C GLU A 207 -1.43 6.44 18.29
N TYR A 208 -2.46 5.87 18.93
CA TYR A 208 -2.55 5.86 20.39
C TYR A 208 -1.43 5.03 21.05
N ALA A 209 -1.10 3.87 20.46
CA ALA A 209 0.00 3.05 20.92
C ALA A 209 1.35 3.78 20.80
N LEU A 210 1.57 4.49 19.68
CA LEU A 210 2.78 5.28 19.46
C LEU A 210 2.92 6.38 20.51
N TRP A 211 1.84 7.11 20.77
CA TRP A 211 1.79 8.12 21.83
C TRP A 211 2.11 7.53 23.21
N ALA A 212 1.52 6.38 23.56
CA ALA A 212 1.74 5.73 24.86
C ALA A 212 3.20 5.31 25.05
N ILE A 213 3.85 4.83 23.99
CA ILE A 213 5.29 4.49 23.99
C ILE A 213 6.14 5.75 24.20
N GLN A 214 5.86 6.82 23.46
CA GLN A 214 6.63 8.06 23.51
C GLN A 214 6.51 8.79 24.85
N THR A 215 5.38 8.65 25.53
CA THR A 215 5.10 9.28 26.83
C THR A 215 5.43 8.39 28.04
N ASN A 216 6.13 7.28 27.82
CA ASN A 216 6.56 6.33 28.85
C ASN A 216 5.43 5.63 29.63
N HIS A 217 4.26 5.47 29.02
CA HIS A 217 3.14 4.69 29.55
C HIS A 217 3.22 3.22 29.09
N GLY A 218 4.25 2.51 29.54
CA GLY A 218 4.60 1.17 29.06
C GLY A 218 3.48 0.12 29.20
N GLU A 219 2.79 0.08 30.34
CA GLU A 219 1.69 -0.87 30.57
C GLU A 219 0.52 -0.61 29.62
N LEU A 220 0.14 0.66 29.46
CA LEU A 220 -0.92 1.08 28.54
C LEU A 220 -0.57 0.74 27.09
N ALA A 221 0.67 0.97 26.68
CA ALA A 221 1.15 0.61 25.34
C ALA A 221 1.05 -0.91 25.08
N GLN A 222 1.35 -1.74 26.08
CA GLN A 222 1.19 -3.20 25.98
C GLN A 222 -0.28 -3.61 25.84
N GLN A 223 -1.18 -2.98 26.60
CA GLN A 223 -2.62 -3.22 26.50
C GLN A 223 -3.16 -2.88 25.11
N ILE A 224 -2.85 -1.68 24.60
CA ILE A 224 -3.29 -1.23 23.26
C ILE A 224 -2.72 -2.14 22.17
N ARG A 225 -1.46 -2.58 22.30
CA ARG A 225 -0.84 -3.54 21.37
C ARG A 225 -1.55 -4.89 21.35
N ALA A 226 -2.00 -5.39 22.51
CA ALA A 226 -2.77 -6.63 22.57
C ALA A 226 -4.12 -6.48 21.85
N ASP A 227 -4.80 -5.35 22.03
CA ASP A 227 -6.05 -5.03 21.33
C ASP A 227 -5.86 -4.93 19.82
N LEU A 228 -4.80 -4.25 19.37
CA LEU A 228 -4.38 -4.16 17.97
C LEU A 228 -4.16 -5.56 17.36
N GLN A 229 -3.41 -6.42 18.05
CA GLN A 229 -3.11 -7.77 17.59
C GLN A 229 -4.38 -8.63 17.48
N LYS A 230 -5.30 -8.51 18.43
CA LYS A 230 -6.59 -9.19 18.41
C LYS A 230 -7.45 -8.73 17.23
N LYS A 231 -7.54 -7.43 16.98
CA LYS A 231 -8.26 -6.86 15.81
C LYS A 231 -7.64 -7.33 14.49
N TRP A 232 -6.32 -7.31 14.38
CA TRP A 232 -5.63 -7.75 13.17
C TRP A 232 -5.85 -9.23 12.88
N THR A 233 -5.84 -10.11 13.88
CA THR A 233 -6.05 -11.56 13.68
C THR A 233 -7.46 -11.91 13.23
N ILE A 234 -8.49 -11.21 13.71
CA ILE A 234 -9.91 -11.40 13.34
C ILE A 234 -10.23 -10.78 11.96
N GLY A 235 -9.41 -9.83 11.50
CA GLY A 235 -9.62 -9.12 10.24
C GLY A 235 -9.62 -10.00 8.99
N THR A 236 -10.25 -9.48 7.92
CA THR A 236 -10.26 -10.13 6.61
C THR A 236 -8.82 -10.33 6.08
N VAL A 237 -8.63 -11.26 5.14
CA VAL A 237 -7.31 -11.48 4.51
C VAL A 237 -6.77 -10.17 3.90
N TYR A 238 -7.65 -9.36 3.29
CA TYR A 238 -7.29 -8.06 2.73
C TYR A 238 -6.82 -7.08 3.82
N SER A 239 -7.59 -6.90 4.90
CA SER A 239 -7.22 -6.02 6.02
C SER A 239 -5.90 -6.46 6.67
N ARG A 240 -5.71 -7.78 6.84
CA ARG A 240 -4.45 -8.32 7.36
C ARG A 240 -3.25 -8.00 6.48
N GLN A 241 -3.41 -8.07 5.16
CA GLN A 241 -2.36 -7.72 4.21
C GLN A 241 -2.07 -6.21 4.21
N LEU A 242 -3.12 -5.38 4.27
CA LEU A 242 -3.00 -3.92 4.30
C LEU A 242 -2.21 -3.43 5.52
N HIS A 243 -2.56 -3.89 6.73
CA HIS A 243 -1.94 -3.44 7.97
C HIS A 243 -0.70 -4.24 8.40
N LYS A 244 -0.26 -5.22 7.60
CA LYS A 244 0.93 -6.04 7.90
C LYS A 244 2.18 -5.23 8.30
N PRO A 245 2.47 -4.04 7.73
CA PRO A 245 3.64 -3.25 8.14
C PRO A 245 3.61 -2.78 9.60
N ILE A 246 2.44 -2.64 10.22
CA ILE A 246 2.28 -2.14 11.60
C ILE A 246 2.73 -3.20 12.63
N PHE A 247 2.67 -4.48 12.26
CA PHE A 247 2.90 -5.63 13.16
C PHE A 247 4.23 -6.35 12.94
N LYS A 248 5.13 -5.80 12.12
CA LYS A 248 6.49 -6.33 11.89
C LYS A 248 7.52 -5.52 12.66
#